data_AF-A0A853C9I1-F1
#
_entry.id   AF-A0A853C9I1-F1
#
_cell.length_a   1.000
_cell.length_b   1.000
_cell.length_c   1.000
_cell.angle_alpha   90.00
_cell.angle_beta   90.00
_cell.angle_gamma   90.00
#
_symmetry.space_group_name_H-M   'P 1'
#
loop_
_entity.id
_entity.type
_entity.pdbx_description
1 polymer ?
#
loop_
_entity_poly.entity_id
_entity_poly.type
_entity_poly.pdbx_seq_one_letter_code
_entity_poly.pdbx_strand_id
1 'polypeptide(L)'
;MSSDRPVGPAGVVPEGDDGTPEPGTGEQAETTAEERPTRRSRRHRREQPKKKGSLLRELPVLLLIAFVLALLVKTFLVQAFFIPSGSMEQTLHGCPGCTGDRVLVNKVPYWFGKPEPGDIVVFKGPSTWTPEVQVDEPSNWFSGALLWLGRSIGVAPPSEDDYVKRVIATGGQTVQCCDDKGNVTVDGKALVEPYIFENNPIDQRAFGPVTVPKGRLWVMGDHRSASADSRSHVGDKYDGTIAESDVIGKASLIVWPLSRFGVLHSPDIQGTAAAAPGAVVAPDGVALAAVVPFALWRRRRRRR
;
A
#
# COMPACT_ATOMS: atom_id res chain seq x y z
N MET A 1 -8.74 56.29 46.66
CA MET A 1 -7.62 55.37 46.93
C MET A 1 -7.10 54.88 45.59
N SER A 2 -5.85 55.02 45.17
CA SER A 2 -4.73 55.91 45.54
C SER A 2 -3.68 55.75 44.41
N SER A 3 -2.79 56.69 44.09
CA SER A 3 -2.59 58.08 44.55
C SER A 3 -1.78 58.84 43.48
N ASP A 4 -1.82 60.18 43.50
CA ASP A 4 -0.76 61.17 43.17
C ASP A 4 0.21 60.99 41.97
N ARG A 5 0.70 62.05 41.29
CA ARG A 5 0.29 63.45 41.02
C ARG A 5 1.20 64.00 39.87
N PRO A 6 0.96 65.20 39.28
CA PRO A 6 1.60 65.64 38.03
C PRO A 6 2.76 66.64 38.21
N VAL A 7 3.46 66.94 37.09
CA VAL A 7 4.19 68.18 36.66
C VAL A 7 4.83 67.81 35.30
N GLY A 8 5.06 68.67 34.30
CA GLY A 8 4.79 70.10 34.05
C GLY A 8 5.49 70.50 32.72
N PRO A 9 5.06 71.52 31.95
CA PRO A 9 5.35 71.58 30.50
C PRO A 9 6.33 72.71 30.05
N ALA A 10 6.44 72.85 28.72
CA ALA A 10 7.17 73.85 27.91
C ALA A 10 8.69 73.60 27.67
N GLY A 11 9.26 74.01 26.52
CA GLY A 11 8.61 74.45 25.28
C GLY A 11 9.49 75.28 24.32
N VAL A 12 8.92 75.59 23.14
CA VAL A 12 9.27 76.67 22.19
C VAL A 12 10.51 76.48 21.26
N VAL A 13 10.28 76.92 20.02
CA VAL A 13 11.14 77.06 18.80
C VAL A 13 11.88 78.43 18.81
N PRO A 14 12.42 79.07 17.72
CA PRO A 14 12.73 78.66 16.33
C PRO A 14 14.28 78.84 16.06
N GLU A 15 14.91 79.42 15.02
CA GLU A 15 14.55 80.04 13.71
C GLU A 15 15.77 80.13 12.75
N GLY A 16 15.55 80.18 11.43
CA GLY A 16 16.50 80.74 10.42
C GLY A 16 17.75 79.93 10.02
N ASP A 17 18.52 80.29 8.98
CA ASP A 17 18.31 81.34 7.95
C ASP A 17 19.08 81.00 6.62
N ASP A 18 18.79 81.74 5.55
CA ASP A 18 19.10 81.48 4.12
C ASP A 18 20.60 81.59 3.68
N GLY A 19 20.94 81.14 2.44
CA GLY A 19 22.20 81.52 1.77
C GLY A 19 22.67 80.73 0.51
N THR A 20 22.73 81.42 -0.63
CA THR A 20 23.36 81.06 -1.93
C THR A 20 23.98 82.37 -2.52
N PRO A 21 24.85 82.47 -3.57
CA PRO A 21 25.23 81.46 -4.59
C PRO A 21 26.68 81.50 -5.21
N GLU A 22 26.95 80.57 -6.15
CA GLU A 22 27.81 80.70 -7.38
C GLU A 22 29.37 80.92 -7.28
N PRO A 23 30.17 80.79 -8.38
CA PRO A 23 31.55 80.25 -8.31
C PRO A 23 32.70 81.09 -8.94
N GLY A 24 33.95 80.59 -8.79
CA GLY A 24 35.17 80.93 -9.56
C GLY A 24 36.23 79.81 -9.43
N THR A 25 36.88 79.26 -10.47
CA THR A 25 37.94 79.77 -11.40
C THR A 25 39.39 79.76 -10.87
N GLY A 26 40.29 79.02 -11.55
CA GLY A 26 41.77 79.07 -11.40
C GLY A 26 42.32 78.27 -10.20
N GLU A 27 43.43 77.51 -10.26
CA GLU A 27 44.74 77.82 -10.84
C GLU A 27 45.52 76.52 -11.24
N GLN A 28 46.73 76.62 -11.80
CA GLN A 28 47.55 75.50 -12.30
C GLN A 28 48.89 75.30 -11.56
N ALA A 29 49.25 74.04 -11.27
CA ALA A 29 50.62 73.50 -11.08
C ALA A 29 50.46 71.97 -10.83
N GLU A 30 50.78 71.03 -11.71
CA GLU A 30 51.99 70.76 -12.52
C GLU A 30 53.19 70.25 -11.70
N THR A 31 53.44 68.93 -11.77
CA THR A 31 54.77 68.30 -11.69
C THR A 31 54.70 66.85 -12.19
N THR A 32 55.54 66.52 -13.19
CA THR A 32 56.07 65.18 -13.60
C THR A 32 55.36 63.90 -13.11
N ALA A 33 54.82 63.02 -13.96
CA ALA A 33 55.52 62.09 -14.88
C ALA A 33 56.46 61.09 -14.14
N GLU A 34 56.47 59.77 -14.35
CA GLU A 34 55.82 58.85 -15.34
C GLU A 34 54.92 57.81 -14.59
N GLU A 35 54.22 56.79 -15.12
CA GLU A 35 54.36 55.95 -16.33
C GLU A 35 52.98 55.32 -16.72
N ARG A 36 52.87 54.62 -17.86
CA ARG A 36 51.65 53.95 -18.38
C ARG A 36 52.01 52.57 -19.00
N PRO A 37 51.04 51.66 -19.27
CA PRO A 37 49.76 51.39 -18.61
C PRO A 37 49.44 49.87 -18.46
N THR A 38 48.65 49.45 -17.46
CA THR A 38 47.86 48.20 -17.60
C THR A 38 46.40 48.35 -17.18
N ARG A 39 45.49 48.30 -18.16
CA ARG A 39 44.03 48.23 -17.97
C ARG A 39 43.65 46.82 -17.45
N ARG A 40 43.92 46.53 -16.18
CA ARG A 40 43.45 45.29 -15.55
C ARG A 40 41.94 45.38 -15.31
N SER A 41 41.16 44.94 -16.30
CA SER A 41 39.70 44.97 -16.24
C SER A 41 39.20 44.14 -15.05
N ARG A 42 38.73 44.81 -13.99
CA ARG A 42 37.94 44.18 -12.92
C ARG A 42 36.58 43.77 -13.51
N ARG A 43 36.59 42.65 -14.23
CA ARG A 43 35.40 41.97 -14.75
C ARG A 43 34.61 41.46 -13.55
N HIS A 44 33.75 42.32 -12.99
CA HIS A 44 32.85 41.95 -11.91
C HIS A 44 32.11 40.68 -12.31
N ARG A 45 32.45 39.56 -11.64
CA ARG A 45 31.72 38.32 -11.79
C ARG A 45 30.38 38.53 -11.12
N ARG A 46 29.42 39.04 -11.88
CA ARG A 46 28.04 39.29 -11.45
C ARG A 46 27.44 37.96 -11.06
N GLU A 47 27.54 37.61 -9.78
CA GLU A 47 26.96 36.40 -9.24
C GLU A 47 25.45 36.50 -9.44
N GLN A 48 24.93 35.71 -10.39
CA GLN A 48 23.51 35.68 -10.69
C GLN A 48 22.79 35.19 -9.42
N PRO A 49 21.87 35.98 -8.84
CA PRO A 49 21.14 35.53 -7.66
C PRO A 49 20.36 34.27 -8.04
N LYS A 50 20.72 33.13 -7.44
CA LYS A 50 20.07 31.84 -7.70
C LYS A 50 18.58 31.98 -7.41
N LYS A 51 17.76 32.07 -8.47
CA LYS A 51 16.32 32.25 -8.37
C LYS A 51 15.72 31.12 -7.55
N LYS A 52 15.13 31.43 -6.38
CA LYS A 52 14.49 30.47 -5.45
C LYS A 52 13.14 29.93 -5.99
N GLY A 53 13.07 29.61 -7.29
CA GLY A 53 11.86 29.18 -8.00
C GLY A 53 11.80 27.68 -8.33
N SER A 54 12.86 26.92 -8.04
CA SER A 54 12.93 25.48 -8.34
C SER A 54 11.89 24.66 -7.56
N LEU A 55 11.81 24.87 -6.25
CA LEU A 55 11.04 23.99 -5.34
C LEU A 55 9.55 23.90 -5.69
N LEU A 56 8.90 25.02 -6.06
CA LEU A 56 7.49 25.03 -6.47
C LEU A 56 7.24 24.39 -7.85
N ARG A 57 8.28 24.15 -8.65
CA ARG A 57 8.21 23.49 -9.96
C ARG A 57 8.65 22.02 -9.90
N GLU A 58 9.54 21.68 -8.97
CA GLU A 58 9.98 20.32 -8.67
C GLU A 58 8.94 19.56 -7.82
N LEU A 59 8.28 20.24 -6.87
CA LEU A 59 7.27 19.64 -5.99
C LEU A 59 6.12 18.94 -6.75
N PRO A 60 5.48 19.53 -7.78
CA PRO A 60 4.44 18.82 -8.55
C PRO A 60 4.96 17.57 -9.27
N VAL A 61 6.21 17.57 -9.73
CA VAL A 61 6.83 16.41 -10.41
C VAL A 61 7.13 15.30 -9.39
N LEU A 62 7.65 15.65 -8.22
CA LEU A 62 7.89 14.71 -7.13
C LEU A 62 6.58 14.11 -6.59
N LEU A 63 5.53 14.93 -6.44
CA LEU A 63 4.20 14.47 -6.04
C LEU A 63 3.58 13.54 -7.10
N LEU A 64 3.73 13.86 -8.39
CA LEU A 64 3.26 12.99 -9.48
C LEU A 64 4.00 11.65 -9.48
N ILE A 65 5.34 11.64 -9.30
CA ILE A 65 6.13 10.41 -9.20
C ILE A 65 5.70 9.60 -7.98
N ALA A 66 5.54 10.23 -6.81
CA ALA A 66 5.09 9.57 -5.59
C ALA A 66 3.67 8.99 -5.73
N PHE A 67 2.76 9.71 -6.40
CA PHE A 67 1.41 9.25 -6.69
C PHE A 67 1.40 8.06 -7.66
N VAL A 68 2.16 8.12 -8.76
CA VAL A 68 2.31 7.00 -9.71
C VAL A 68 2.94 5.77 -9.04
N LEU A 69 3.97 5.94 -8.22
CA LEU A 69 4.55 4.85 -7.43
C LEU A 69 3.55 4.27 -6.43
N ALA A 70 2.77 5.12 -5.74
CA ALA A 70 1.74 4.66 -4.81
C ALA A 70 0.60 3.91 -5.52
N LEU A 71 0.19 4.35 -6.72
CA LEU A 71 -0.76 3.62 -7.56
C LEU A 71 -0.18 2.28 -8.01
N LEU A 72 1.07 2.24 -8.50
CA LEU A 72 1.73 0.99 -8.87
C LEU A 72 1.76 0.02 -7.70
N VAL A 73 2.25 0.43 -6.52
CA VAL A 73 2.31 -0.42 -5.32
C VAL A 73 0.92 -0.96 -4.93
N LYS A 74 -0.15 -0.15 -5.03
CA LYS A 74 -1.51 -0.56 -4.63
C LYS A 74 -2.23 -1.42 -5.66
N THR A 75 -2.06 -1.13 -6.95
CA THR A 75 -2.58 -1.96 -8.04
C THR A 75 -1.90 -3.32 -8.03
N PHE A 76 -0.58 -3.34 -7.89
CA PHE A 76 0.25 -4.50 -8.19
C PHE A 76 0.73 -5.30 -6.97
N LEU A 77 1.19 -4.65 -5.89
CA LEU A 77 1.90 -5.37 -4.82
C LEU A 77 1.02 -5.64 -3.59
N VAL A 78 0.56 -4.58 -2.91
CA VAL A 78 -0.09 -4.69 -1.59
C VAL A 78 -1.19 -3.65 -1.40
N GLN A 79 -2.25 -4.04 -0.68
CA GLN A 79 -3.37 -3.16 -0.34
C GLN A 79 -3.79 -3.40 1.12
N ALA A 80 -4.06 -2.32 1.86
CA ALA A 80 -4.55 -2.41 3.23
C ALA A 80 -6.08 -2.45 3.25
N PHE A 81 -6.65 -3.37 4.03
CA PHE A 81 -8.09 -3.54 4.25
C PHE A 81 -8.41 -3.45 5.74
N PHE A 82 -9.54 -2.85 6.09
CA PHE A 82 -10.13 -2.92 7.43
C PHE A 82 -11.08 -4.12 7.50
N ILE A 83 -11.13 -4.81 8.65
CA ILE A 83 -12.01 -5.97 8.89
C ILE A 83 -13.21 -5.52 9.75
N PRO A 84 -14.42 -5.38 9.15
CA PRO A 84 -15.59 -4.86 9.85
C PRO A 84 -16.47 -5.96 10.50
N SER A 85 -16.25 -7.23 10.17
CA SER A 85 -17.12 -8.35 10.51
C SER A 85 -16.39 -9.48 11.27
N GLY A 86 -17.13 -10.21 12.09
CA GLY A 86 -16.60 -11.27 12.96
C GLY A 86 -16.60 -12.67 12.35
N SER A 87 -16.80 -12.81 11.04
CA SER A 87 -16.92 -14.12 10.37
C SER A 87 -15.58 -14.86 10.19
N MET A 88 -14.48 -14.23 10.59
CA MET A 88 -13.12 -14.78 10.63
C MET A 88 -12.53 -14.76 12.05
N GLU A 89 -13.35 -14.64 13.09
CA GLU A 89 -12.95 -14.39 14.49
C GLU A 89 -11.88 -15.37 15.04
N GLN A 90 -11.11 -14.89 16.03
CA GLN A 90 -9.79 -15.34 16.49
C GLN A 90 -8.67 -15.26 15.43
N THR A 91 -8.92 -15.59 14.16
CA THR A 91 -7.94 -15.32 13.08
C THR A 91 -7.89 -13.81 12.79
N LEU A 92 -9.02 -13.24 12.36
CA LEU A 92 -9.22 -11.80 12.12
C LEU A 92 -10.37 -11.29 12.98
N HIS A 93 -10.11 -10.29 13.80
CA HIS A 93 -11.10 -9.71 14.71
C HIS A 93 -11.84 -8.57 14.01
N GLY A 94 -13.17 -8.61 14.04
CA GLY A 94 -14.02 -7.58 13.44
C GLY A 94 -15.42 -7.56 14.05
N CYS A 95 -16.01 -6.38 14.16
CA CYS A 95 -17.32 -6.18 14.77
C CYS A 95 -17.98 -4.88 14.28
N PRO A 96 -19.32 -4.86 14.11
CA PRO A 96 -20.05 -3.63 13.81
C PRO A 96 -19.76 -2.52 14.82
N GLY A 97 -19.36 -1.35 14.33
CA GLY A 97 -19.06 -0.17 15.15
C GLY A 97 -17.77 -0.21 15.99
N CYS A 98 -16.95 -1.27 15.90
CA CYS A 98 -15.72 -1.41 16.68
C CYS A 98 -14.46 -1.08 15.85
N THR A 99 -13.29 -1.01 16.50
CA THR A 99 -12.00 -0.98 15.80
C THR A 99 -11.49 -2.40 15.59
N GLY A 100 -11.96 -3.04 14.52
CA GLY A 100 -11.43 -4.32 14.04
C GLY A 100 -10.00 -4.22 13.47
N ASP A 101 -9.50 -5.35 12.99
CA ASP A 101 -8.17 -5.46 12.41
C ASP A 101 -8.00 -4.59 11.16
N ARG A 102 -6.74 -4.28 10.84
CA ARG A 102 -6.31 -3.88 9.50
C ARG A 102 -5.31 -4.90 8.99
N VAL A 103 -5.59 -5.48 7.83
CA VAL A 103 -4.76 -6.48 7.17
C VAL A 103 -4.08 -5.92 5.94
N LEU A 104 -2.84 -6.35 5.69
CA LEU A 104 -2.15 -6.14 4.43
C LEU A 104 -2.37 -7.35 3.52
N VAL A 105 -3.05 -7.11 2.41
CA VAL A 105 -3.36 -8.07 1.36
C VAL A 105 -2.24 -8.02 0.32
N ASN A 106 -1.55 -9.14 0.13
CA ASN A 106 -0.47 -9.33 -0.83
C ASN A 106 -1.02 -9.95 -2.12
N LYS A 107 -0.76 -9.30 -3.25
CA LYS A 107 -1.26 -9.70 -4.58
C LYS A 107 -0.26 -10.55 -5.36
N VAL A 108 1.03 -10.47 -5.02
CA VAL A 108 2.14 -11.10 -5.76
C VAL A 108 2.03 -12.63 -5.88
N PRO A 109 1.56 -13.40 -4.87
CA PRO A 109 1.42 -14.86 -5.02
C PRO A 109 0.52 -15.28 -6.20
N TYR A 110 -0.56 -14.53 -6.45
CA TYR A 110 -1.58 -14.86 -7.46
C TYR A 110 -1.30 -14.24 -8.83
N TRP A 111 -0.10 -13.69 -9.05
CA TRP A 111 0.38 -13.29 -10.37
C TRP A 111 0.82 -14.48 -11.23
N PHE A 112 1.36 -15.50 -10.57
CA PHE A 112 2.00 -16.66 -11.19
C PHE A 112 1.52 -17.99 -10.57
N GLY A 113 1.06 -17.96 -9.32
CA GLY A 113 0.32 -19.04 -8.68
C GLY A 113 -1.19 -18.80 -8.69
N LYS A 114 -1.91 -19.60 -7.91
CA LYS A 114 -3.36 -19.50 -7.67
C LYS A 114 -3.64 -19.44 -6.16
N PRO A 115 -4.86 -19.09 -5.73
CA PRO A 115 -5.30 -19.32 -4.35
C PRO A 115 -5.33 -20.82 -4.01
N GLU A 116 -4.68 -21.20 -2.92
CA GLU A 116 -4.51 -22.60 -2.48
C GLU A 116 -5.38 -22.91 -1.23
N PRO A 117 -5.77 -24.18 -0.98
CA PRO A 117 -6.48 -24.56 0.24
C PRO A 117 -5.72 -24.13 1.51
N GLY A 118 -6.40 -23.42 2.40
CA GLY A 118 -5.80 -22.80 3.59
C GLY A 118 -5.48 -21.31 3.43
N ASP A 119 -5.52 -20.75 2.21
CA ASP A 119 -5.33 -19.31 1.98
C ASP A 119 -6.46 -18.46 2.55
N ILE A 120 -6.12 -17.38 3.25
CA ILE A 120 -7.08 -16.33 3.58
C ILE A 120 -7.08 -15.33 2.42
N VAL A 121 -8.21 -15.25 1.71
CA VAL A 121 -8.37 -14.40 0.53
C VAL A 121 -9.28 -13.23 0.82
N VAL A 122 -8.92 -12.07 0.27
CA VAL A 122 -9.86 -10.94 0.11
C VAL A 122 -10.32 -10.92 -1.34
N PHE A 123 -11.63 -10.85 -1.56
CA PHE A 123 -12.25 -11.02 -2.88
C PHE A 123 -13.54 -10.21 -2.99
N LYS A 124 -14.00 -10.00 -4.23
CA LYS A 124 -15.31 -9.41 -4.50
C LYS A 124 -16.40 -10.47 -4.52
N GLY A 125 -17.47 -10.25 -3.77
CA GLY A 125 -18.62 -11.16 -3.73
C GLY A 125 -19.33 -11.23 -5.09
N PRO A 126 -19.83 -12.40 -5.51
CA PRO A 126 -20.82 -12.49 -6.57
C PRO A 126 -22.06 -11.69 -6.20
N SER A 127 -22.75 -11.10 -7.18
CA SER A 127 -23.97 -10.29 -6.97
C SER A 127 -25.22 -11.08 -6.51
N THR A 128 -25.03 -12.30 -5.99
CA THR A 128 -26.05 -13.10 -5.29
C THR A 128 -25.76 -13.19 -3.80
N TRP A 129 -24.58 -12.77 -3.35
CA TRP A 129 -24.19 -12.71 -1.94
C TRP A 129 -24.74 -11.44 -1.29
N THR A 130 -25.25 -11.57 -0.08
CA THR A 130 -25.75 -10.45 0.71
C THR A 130 -24.58 -9.74 1.40
N PRO A 131 -24.40 -8.42 1.23
CA PRO A 131 -23.38 -7.65 1.94
C PRO A 131 -23.36 -7.92 3.45
N GLU A 132 -22.18 -8.23 3.97
CA GLU A 132 -21.98 -8.48 5.41
C GLU A 132 -22.01 -7.16 6.22
N VAL A 133 -21.91 -6.01 5.55
CA VAL A 133 -21.88 -4.66 6.13
C VAL A 133 -22.57 -3.68 5.18
N GLN A 134 -23.32 -2.73 5.75
CA GLN A 134 -23.85 -1.56 5.04
C GLN A 134 -22.93 -0.35 5.27
N VAL A 135 -22.58 0.37 4.21
CA VAL A 135 -21.62 1.49 4.22
C VAL A 135 -22.20 2.65 3.41
N ASP A 136 -22.59 3.74 4.08
CA ASP A 136 -23.16 4.94 3.45
C ASP A 136 -22.19 5.56 2.41
N GLU A 137 -22.41 5.27 1.12
CA GLU A 137 -21.64 5.83 0.01
C GLU A 137 -21.97 7.33 -0.17
N PRO A 138 -20.96 8.23 -0.14
CA PRO A 138 -21.19 9.67 -0.13
C PRO A 138 -21.66 10.23 -1.47
N SER A 139 -22.77 10.98 -1.47
CA SER A 139 -23.36 11.62 -2.64
C SER A 139 -22.57 12.78 -3.27
N ASN A 140 -21.47 13.23 -2.64
CA ASN A 140 -20.63 14.31 -3.18
C ASN A 140 -19.18 13.84 -3.43
N TRP A 141 -18.57 14.40 -4.48
CA TRP A 141 -17.26 13.98 -4.97
C TRP A 141 -16.12 14.19 -3.96
N PHE A 142 -16.22 15.19 -3.07
CA PHE A 142 -15.13 15.53 -2.15
C PHE A 142 -15.02 14.52 -1.01
N SER A 143 -16.14 14.20 -0.34
CA SER A 143 -16.12 13.11 0.66
C SER A 143 -15.98 11.73 0.00
N GLY A 144 -16.40 11.55 -1.25
CA GLY A 144 -16.05 10.37 -2.06
C GLY A 144 -14.54 10.21 -2.27
N ALA A 145 -13.83 11.29 -2.62
CA ALA A 145 -12.37 11.29 -2.74
C ALA A 145 -11.67 11.05 -1.39
N LEU A 146 -12.23 11.57 -0.28
CA LEU A 146 -11.72 11.33 1.07
C LEU A 146 -11.93 9.88 1.52
N LEU A 147 -13.11 9.29 1.25
CA LEU A 147 -13.41 7.89 1.50
C LEU A 147 -12.52 6.96 0.66
N TRP A 148 -12.34 7.27 -0.62
CA TRP A 148 -11.40 6.56 -1.50
C TRP A 148 -9.97 6.61 -0.97
N LEU A 149 -9.51 7.76 -0.48
CA LEU A 149 -8.19 7.89 0.14
C LEU A 149 -8.09 7.08 1.43
N GLY A 150 -9.12 7.10 2.27
CA GLY A 150 -9.21 6.34 3.51
C GLY A 150 -9.19 4.82 3.29
N ARG A 151 -9.98 4.33 2.32
CA ARG A 151 -9.95 2.94 1.83
C ARG A 151 -8.56 2.59 1.30
N SER A 152 -7.96 3.48 0.50
CA SER A 152 -6.62 3.33 -0.07
C SER A 152 -5.47 3.30 0.96
N ILE A 153 -5.72 3.55 2.24
CA ILE A 153 -4.74 3.39 3.35
C ILE A 153 -5.28 2.49 4.49
N GLY A 154 -6.40 1.80 4.27
CA GLY A 154 -7.01 0.88 5.25
C GLY A 154 -7.59 1.53 6.50
N VAL A 155 -7.81 2.85 6.55
CA VAL A 155 -8.38 3.53 7.73
C VAL A 155 -9.91 3.64 7.69
N ALA A 156 -10.51 3.52 6.50
CA ALA A 156 -11.96 3.47 6.28
C ALA A 156 -12.42 2.02 5.97
N PRO A 157 -13.70 1.69 6.18
CA PRO A 157 -14.24 0.38 5.78
C PRO A 157 -14.12 0.16 4.26
N PRO A 158 -14.03 -1.11 3.81
CA PRO A 158 -13.94 -1.46 2.39
C PRO A 158 -15.26 -1.16 1.65
N SER A 159 -15.44 -1.67 0.43
CA SER A 159 -16.78 -1.68 -0.19
C SER A 159 -17.66 -2.79 0.39
N GLU A 160 -18.98 -2.63 0.28
CA GLU A 160 -19.97 -3.64 0.70
C GLU A 160 -19.76 -5.01 0.02
N ASP A 161 -19.16 -4.99 -1.17
CA ASP A 161 -18.85 -6.17 -1.99
C ASP A 161 -17.50 -6.85 -1.64
N ASP A 162 -16.66 -6.28 -0.75
CA ASP A 162 -15.34 -6.84 -0.43
C ASP A 162 -15.41 -7.78 0.79
N TYR A 163 -15.21 -9.08 0.58
CA TYR A 163 -15.26 -10.11 1.63
C TYR A 163 -13.87 -10.65 1.96
N VAL A 164 -13.69 -11.15 3.19
CA VAL A 164 -12.54 -11.96 3.59
C VAL A 164 -13.00 -13.32 4.09
N LYS A 165 -12.47 -14.41 3.51
CA LYS A 165 -12.78 -15.82 3.89
C LYS A 165 -11.55 -16.70 3.65
N ARG A 166 -11.56 -17.94 4.14
CA ARG A 166 -10.53 -18.95 3.85
C ARG A 166 -10.92 -19.84 2.67
N VAL A 167 -9.99 -20.10 1.75
CA VAL A 167 -10.13 -21.09 0.68
C VAL A 167 -10.11 -22.49 1.28
N ILE A 168 -11.15 -23.28 1.03
CA ILE A 168 -11.30 -24.64 1.55
C ILE A 168 -11.13 -25.68 0.43
N ALA A 169 -11.66 -25.40 -0.77
CA ALA A 169 -11.52 -26.27 -1.94
C ALA A 169 -11.39 -25.45 -3.24
N THR A 170 -10.71 -26.04 -4.23
CA THR A 170 -10.37 -25.40 -5.51
C THR A 170 -11.02 -26.12 -6.70
N GLY A 171 -11.06 -25.47 -7.86
CA GLY A 171 -11.76 -25.96 -9.04
C GLY A 171 -11.35 -27.36 -9.52
N GLY A 172 -12.29 -28.30 -9.43
CA GLY A 172 -12.12 -29.74 -9.72
C GLY A 172 -12.30 -30.63 -8.49
N GLN A 173 -12.18 -30.08 -7.28
CA GLN A 173 -12.41 -30.79 -6.02
C GLN A 173 -13.90 -30.86 -5.65
N THR A 174 -14.29 -31.86 -4.87
CA THR A 174 -15.65 -31.97 -4.32
C THR A 174 -15.66 -31.80 -2.81
N VAL A 175 -16.41 -30.82 -2.31
CA VAL A 175 -16.51 -30.47 -0.88
C VAL A 175 -17.89 -30.79 -0.32
N GLN A 176 -17.95 -31.26 0.92
CA GLN A 176 -19.20 -31.54 1.62
C GLN A 176 -19.06 -31.38 3.14
N CYS A 177 -20.18 -31.14 3.82
CA CYS A 177 -20.31 -31.37 5.25
C CYS A 177 -21.37 -32.45 5.52
N CYS A 178 -21.07 -33.51 6.27
CA CYS A 178 -19.81 -33.80 6.98
C CYS A 178 -19.58 -35.32 7.09
N ASP A 179 -18.39 -35.72 7.55
CA ASP A 179 -18.15 -37.09 8.01
C ASP A 179 -18.90 -37.41 9.33
N ASP A 180 -18.83 -38.66 9.78
CA ASP A 180 -19.48 -39.16 11.01
C ASP A 180 -19.03 -38.43 12.30
N LYS A 181 -17.97 -37.62 12.24
CA LYS A 181 -17.42 -36.84 13.35
C LYS A 181 -17.75 -35.35 13.23
N GLY A 182 -18.42 -34.94 12.15
CA GLY A 182 -18.75 -33.54 11.88
C GLY A 182 -17.61 -32.74 11.24
N ASN A 183 -16.62 -33.37 10.61
CA ASN A 183 -15.59 -32.67 9.84
C ASN A 183 -16.08 -32.34 8.43
N VAL A 184 -15.72 -31.16 7.91
CA VAL A 184 -15.83 -30.88 6.47
C VAL A 184 -14.87 -31.83 5.74
N THR A 185 -15.29 -32.37 4.60
CA THR A 185 -14.44 -33.22 3.76
C THR A 185 -14.26 -32.64 2.37
N VAL A 186 -13.08 -32.88 1.78
CA VAL A 186 -12.76 -32.55 0.39
C VAL A 186 -12.21 -33.81 -0.27
N ASP A 187 -12.75 -34.17 -1.43
CA ASP A 187 -12.42 -35.39 -2.19
C ASP A 187 -12.50 -36.67 -1.33
N GLY A 188 -13.47 -36.70 -0.40
CA GLY A 188 -13.70 -37.79 0.55
C GLY A 188 -12.79 -37.81 1.79
N LYS A 189 -11.83 -36.87 1.90
CA LYS A 189 -10.90 -36.78 3.04
C LYS A 189 -11.34 -35.69 4.02
N ALA A 190 -11.36 -36.00 5.32
CA ALA A 190 -11.61 -35.01 6.35
C ALA A 190 -10.48 -33.96 6.40
N LEU A 191 -10.86 -32.69 6.58
CA LEU A 191 -9.92 -31.57 6.65
C LEU A 191 -9.28 -31.45 8.05
N VAL A 192 -8.08 -30.86 8.09
CA VAL A 192 -7.40 -30.48 9.33
C VAL A 192 -7.57 -28.97 9.53
N GLU A 193 -8.51 -28.59 10.41
CA GLU A 193 -9.00 -27.20 10.52
C GLU A 193 -8.71 -26.56 11.90
N PRO A 194 -7.44 -26.35 12.30
CA PRO A 194 -7.04 -25.90 13.64
C PRO A 194 -7.38 -24.44 13.97
N TYR A 195 -8.02 -23.74 13.04
CA TYR A 195 -8.37 -22.31 13.08
C TYR A 195 -9.88 -22.08 13.25
N ILE A 196 -10.69 -23.14 13.39
CA ILE A 196 -12.14 -22.99 13.57
C ILE A 196 -12.41 -22.32 14.92
N PHE A 197 -13.07 -21.17 14.86
CA PHE A 197 -13.81 -20.60 15.97
C PHE A 197 -15.31 -20.95 15.81
N GLU A 198 -15.99 -21.20 16.94
CA GLU A 198 -17.42 -21.58 17.09
C GLU A 198 -18.13 -22.23 15.88
N ASN A 199 -18.46 -23.52 15.99
CA ASN A 199 -19.10 -24.29 14.92
C ASN A 199 -20.53 -24.72 15.26
N ASN A 200 -21.42 -24.70 14.27
CA ASN A 200 -22.82 -25.08 14.44
C ASN A 200 -22.98 -26.57 14.79
N PRO A 201 -24.12 -26.96 15.41
CA PRO A 201 -24.55 -28.35 15.50
C PRO A 201 -24.53 -29.05 14.12
N ILE A 202 -24.19 -30.34 14.07
CA ILE A 202 -23.97 -31.08 12.80
C ILE A 202 -25.24 -31.09 11.93
N ASP A 203 -26.40 -31.22 12.56
CA ASP A 203 -27.75 -31.12 11.99
C ASP A 203 -28.05 -29.78 11.32
N GLN A 204 -27.35 -28.71 11.68
CA GLN A 204 -27.58 -27.32 11.23
C GLN A 204 -26.50 -26.81 10.27
N ARG A 205 -25.59 -27.68 9.79
CA ARG A 205 -24.51 -27.28 8.87
C ARG A 205 -24.15 -28.29 7.78
N ALA A 206 -24.96 -29.34 7.60
CA ALA A 206 -24.80 -30.25 6.48
C ALA A 206 -24.95 -29.49 5.14
N PHE A 207 -24.06 -29.76 4.18
CA PHE A 207 -24.12 -29.14 2.85
C PHE A 207 -23.43 -30.01 1.79
N GLY A 208 -23.85 -29.85 0.54
CA GLY A 208 -23.27 -30.56 -0.61
C GLY A 208 -23.70 -32.03 -0.71
N PRO A 209 -22.94 -32.86 -1.45
CA PRO A 209 -21.66 -32.54 -2.10
C PRO A 209 -21.76 -31.46 -3.18
N VAL A 210 -20.75 -30.59 -3.23
CA VAL A 210 -20.56 -29.56 -4.26
C VAL A 210 -19.22 -29.79 -4.95
N THR A 211 -19.23 -30.08 -6.24
CA THR A 211 -18.01 -30.13 -7.06
C THR A 211 -17.68 -28.72 -7.54
N VAL A 212 -16.58 -28.15 -7.06
CA VAL A 212 -16.15 -26.78 -7.36
C VAL A 212 -15.80 -26.67 -8.85
N PRO A 213 -16.43 -25.76 -9.64
CA PRO A 213 -16.09 -25.62 -11.05
C PRO A 213 -14.66 -25.13 -11.28
N LYS A 214 -14.06 -25.48 -12.43
CA LYS A 214 -12.72 -24.97 -12.81
C LYS A 214 -12.74 -23.44 -12.93
N GLY A 215 -11.72 -22.76 -12.40
CA GLY A 215 -11.71 -21.29 -12.35
C GLY A 215 -12.51 -20.71 -11.17
N ARG A 216 -12.95 -21.54 -10.22
CA ARG A 216 -13.74 -21.15 -9.05
C ARG A 216 -13.17 -21.74 -7.76
N LEU A 217 -13.57 -21.15 -6.64
CA LEU A 217 -13.15 -21.49 -5.28
C LEU A 217 -14.38 -21.67 -4.40
N TRP A 218 -14.29 -22.60 -3.44
CA TRP A 218 -15.21 -22.69 -2.31
C TRP A 218 -14.52 -22.12 -1.08
N VAL A 219 -15.16 -21.14 -0.44
CA VAL A 219 -14.57 -20.35 0.65
C VAL A 219 -15.49 -20.33 1.87
N MET A 220 -14.92 -20.40 3.07
CA MET A 220 -15.66 -20.42 4.33
C MET A 220 -15.04 -19.49 5.37
N GLY A 221 -15.86 -19.00 6.29
CA GLY A 221 -15.37 -18.29 7.48
C GLY A 221 -14.65 -19.23 8.43
N ASP A 222 -13.70 -18.67 9.19
CA ASP A 222 -13.08 -19.37 10.33
C ASP A 222 -14.05 -19.43 11.51
N HIS A 223 -14.90 -18.41 11.69
CA HIS A 223 -16.03 -18.41 12.62
C HIS A 223 -17.22 -19.12 11.97
N ARG A 224 -17.37 -20.42 12.24
CA ARG A 224 -18.23 -21.30 11.42
C ARG A 224 -19.72 -21.08 11.66
N SER A 225 -20.13 -20.64 12.85
CA SER A 225 -21.51 -20.30 13.21
C SER A 225 -21.97 -18.95 12.64
N ALA A 226 -21.12 -17.92 12.70
CA ALA A 226 -21.45 -16.54 12.35
C ALA A 226 -20.78 -16.07 11.04
N SER A 227 -20.84 -16.89 9.98
CA SER A 227 -20.31 -16.54 8.65
C SER A 227 -21.30 -16.86 7.54
N ALA A 228 -21.76 -15.81 6.85
CA ALA A 228 -22.29 -15.95 5.49
C ALA A 228 -21.12 -16.20 4.54
N ASP A 229 -21.09 -17.37 3.91
CA ASP A 229 -20.04 -17.82 2.99
C ASP A 229 -20.59 -18.85 2.00
N SER A 230 -19.74 -19.61 1.29
CA SER A 230 -20.18 -20.55 0.25
C SER A 230 -21.31 -21.50 0.69
N ARG A 231 -21.36 -21.88 1.98
CA ARG A 231 -22.42 -22.71 2.56
C ARG A 231 -23.81 -22.07 2.49
N SER A 232 -23.88 -20.75 2.66
CA SER A 232 -25.13 -19.98 2.64
C SER A 232 -25.69 -19.79 1.23
N HIS A 233 -24.84 -19.98 0.21
CA HIS A 233 -25.09 -19.60 -1.18
C HIS A 233 -25.19 -20.80 -2.15
N VAL A 234 -25.33 -22.02 -1.63
CA VAL A 234 -25.45 -23.26 -2.44
C VAL A 234 -26.66 -23.25 -3.37
N GLY A 235 -27.74 -22.55 -3.02
CA GLY A 235 -28.92 -22.37 -3.89
C GLY A 235 -28.77 -21.29 -4.96
N ASP A 236 -27.66 -20.55 -4.98
CA ASP A 236 -27.43 -19.45 -5.92
C ASP A 236 -27.00 -19.97 -7.31
N LYS A 237 -27.02 -19.05 -8.28
CA LYS A 237 -26.55 -19.22 -9.68
C LYS A 237 -25.14 -19.85 -9.83
N TYR A 238 -24.32 -19.88 -8.79
CA TYR A 238 -22.93 -20.36 -8.82
C TYR A 238 -22.62 -21.41 -7.75
N ASP A 239 -23.63 -22.09 -7.19
CA ASP A 239 -23.47 -23.20 -6.24
C ASP A 239 -22.58 -22.84 -5.03
N GLY A 240 -22.74 -21.62 -4.51
CA GLY A 240 -21.94 -21.06 -3.41
C GLY A 240 -20.50 -20.66 -3.76
N THR A 241 -20.00 -20.96 -4.95
CA THR A 241 -18.59 -20.73 -5.32
C THR A 241 -18.33 -19.29 -5.82
N ILE A 242 -17.10 -18.80 -5.64
CA ILE A 242 -16.59 -17.50 -6.17
C ILE A 242 -15.64 -17.75 -7.35
N ALA A 243 -15.36 -16.78 -8.23
CA ALA A 243 -14.35 -16.99 -9.27
C ALA A 243 -12.93 -16.74 -8.75
N GLU A 244 -11.94 -17.45 -9.29
CA GLU A 244 -10.51 -17.17 -9.04
C GLU A 244 -10.14 -15.73 -9.47
N SER A 245 -10.83 -15.17 -10.47
CA SER A 245 -10.64 -13.79 -10.96
C SER A 245 -11.15 -12.70 -10.01
N ASP A 246 -12.02 -13.04 -9.06
CA ASP A 246 -12.66 -12.07 -8.17
C ASP A 246 -11.79 -11.82 -6.92
N VAL A 247 -10.72 -12.62 -6.75
CA VAL A 247 -9.75 -12.54 -5.65
C VAL A 247 -8.81 -11.35 -5.83
N ILE A 248 -8.84 -10.43 -4.87
CA ILE A 248 -8.01 -9.22 -4.83
C ILE A 248 -6.59 -9.54 -4.34
N GLY A 249 -6.44 -10.55 -3.46
CA GLY A 249 -5.14 -11.06 -2.99
C GLY A 249 -5.23 -11.88 -1.69
N LYS A 250 -4.07 -12.30 -1.19
CA LYS A 250 -3.90 -13.08 0.05
C LYS A 250 -3.72 -12.16 1.25
N ALA A 251 -4.56 -12.26 2.28
CA ALA A 251 -4.34 -11.58 3.54
C ALA A 251 -3.14 -12.21 4.26
N SER A 252 -2.04 -11.47 4.43
CA SER A 252 -0.75 -12.03 4.87
C SER A 252 -0.20 -11.46 6.18
N LEU A 253 -0.70 -10.31 6.64
CA LEU A 253 -0.15 -9.60 7.81
C LEU A 253 -1.24 -8.74 8.46
N ILE A 254 -1.45 -8.86 9.76
CA ILE A 254 -2.19 -7.86 10.55
C ILE A 254 -1.24 -6.70 10.84
N VAL A 255 -1.63 -5.48 10.47
CA VAL A 255 -0.85 -4.24 10.67
C VAL A 255 -1.43 -3.31 11.73
N TRP A 256 -2.67 -3.54 12.15
CA TRP A 256 -3.34 -2.86 13.27
C TRP A 256 -4.40 -3.79 13.87
N PRO A 257 -4.67 -3.76 15.20
CA PRO A 257 -3.97 -2.99 16.23
C PRO A 257 -2.53 -3.49 16.43
N LEU A 258 -1.64 -2.62 16.91
CA LEU A 258 -0.22 -2.97 17.10
C LEU A 258 -0.01 -4.14 18.09
N SER A 259 -0.97 -4.36 19.00
CA SER A 259 -1.01 -5.52 19.91
C SER A 259 -1.32 -6.85 19.23
N ARG A 260 -1.87 -6.86 18.01
CA ARG A 260 -2.09 -8.04 17.17
C ARG A 260 -1.25 -8.03 15.88
N PHE A 261 -0.19 -7.21 15.81
CA PHE A 261 0.73 -7.22 14.67
C PHE A 261 1.35 -8.60 14.50
N GLY A 262 1.10 -9.25 13.36
CA GLY A 262 1.48 -10.65 13.16
C GLY A 262 1.19 -11.18 11.77
N VAL A 263 1.98 -12.18 11.35
CA VAL A 263 1.83 -12.84 10.04
C VAL A 263 0.62 -13.78 10.07
N LEU A 264 -0.22 -13.68 9.04
CA LEU A 264 -1.35 -14.57 8.83
C LEU A 264 -0.85 -15.83 8.12
N HIS A 265 -1.10 -16.99 8.72
CA HIS A 265 -0.60 -18.27 8.24
C HIS A 265 -1.68 -19.05 7.48
N SER A 266 -1.23 -19.73 6.42
CA SER A 266 -2.00 -20.71 5.67
C SER A 266 -1.55 -22.11 6.09
N PRO A 267 -2.28 -22.79 7.00
CA PRO A 267 -2.00 -24.18 7.30
C PRO A 267 -2.38 -25.05 6.10
N ASP A 268 -1.68 -26.17 5.91
CA ASP A 268 -2.13 -27.23 5.00
C ASP A 268 -3.33 -27.94 5.62
N ILE A 269 -4.52 -27.65 5.09
CA ILE A 269 -5.79 -28.19 5.58
C ILE A 269 -6.17 -29.53 4.92
N GLN A 270 -5.50 -29.91 3.82
CA GLN A 270 -5.84 -31.06 2.99
C GLN A 270 -4.78 -32.20 3.03
N GLY A 271 -3.62 -31.97 3.65
CA GLY A 271 -2.49 -32.90 3.66
C GLY A 271 -1.68 -32.90 2.36
N THR A 272 -1.68 -31.80 1.60
CA THR A 272 -1.01 -31.67 0.30
C THR A 272 0.46 -31.22 0.40
N ALA A 273 0.90 -30.68 1.53
CA ALA A 273 2.27 -30.16 1.72
C ALA A 273 3.38 -31.23 1.68
N ALA A 274 3.02 -32.52 1.62
CA ALA A 274 3.96 -33.61 1.32
C ALA A 274 4.57 -33.54 -0.10
N ALA A 275 4.10 -32.64 -0.97
CA ALA A 275 4.43 -32.62 -2.40
C ALA A 275 5.34 -31.46 -2.88
N ALA A 276 6.01 -30.70 -2.00
CA ALA A 276 7.05 -29.75 -2.44
C ALA A 276 8.12 -29.43 -1.37
N PRO A 277 9.24 -30.19 -1.36
CA PRO A 277 10.53 -29.50 -1.35
C PRO A 277 11.56 -30.13 -2.32
N GLY A 278 12.32 -29.28 -3.01
CA GLY A 278 13.60 -29.71 -3.63
C GLY A 278 13.58 -30.09 -5.11
N ALA A 279 13.10 -29.20 -6.00
CA ALA A 279 13.53 -29.18 -7.40
C ALA A 279 14.68 -28.17 -7.63
N VAL A 280 15.64 -28.11 -6.68
CA VAL A 280 16.89 -27.36 -6.88
C VAL A 280 17.76 -28.19 -7.81
N VAL A 281 17.64 -27.92 -9.11
CA VAL A 281 18.56 -28.48 -10.12
C VAL A 281 19.94 -27.92 -9.85
N ALA A 282 20.78 -28.72 -9.18
CA ALA A 282 22.19 -28.39 -9.01
C ALA A 282 22.84 -28.30 -10.40
N PRO A 283 23.54 -27.20 -10.73
CA PRO A 283 24.33 -27.13 -11.95
C PRO A 283 25.62 -27.92 -11.76
N ASP A 284 25.54 -29.24 -11.92
CA ASP A 284 26.74 -30.10 -11.97
C ASP A 284 27.69 -29.59 -13.06
N GLY A 285 28.95 -29.45 -12.67
CA GLY A 285 29.82 -28.45 -13.29
C GLY A 285 30.36 -28.81 -14.67
N VAL A 286 30.05 -27.99 -15.67
CA VAL A 286 30.90 -27.82 -16.86
C VAL A 286 31.74 -26.55 -16.67
N ALA A 287 33.01 -26.74 -16.31
CA ALA A 287 33.93 -25.66 -16.00
C ALA A 287 34.63 -25.07 -17.24
N LEU A 288 34.95 -23.77 -17.16
CA LEU A 288 36.01 -23.07 -17.90
C LEU A 288 35.94 -23.00 -19.45
N ALA A 289 35.36 -21.90 -19.95
CA ALA A 289 35.58 -21.40 -21.32
C ALA A 289 36.16 -19.96 -21.33
N ALA A 290 37.40 -19.84 -20.85
CA ALA A 290 38.39 -18.77 -21.13
C ALA A 290 37.89 -17.34 -21.48
N VAL A 291 37.59 -16.51 -20.47
CA VAL A 291 37.60 -15.04 -20.63
C VAL A 291 39.04 -14.52 -20.61
N VAL A 292 39.73 -14.59 -21.75
CA VAL A 292 41.06 -13.97 -21.92
C VAL A 292 40.90 -12.45 -22.00
N PRO A 293 41.62 -11.65 -21.18
CA PRO A 293 41.42 -10.21 -21.14
C PRO A 293 41.80 -9.50 -22.46
N PHE A 294 40.87 -8.72 -22.98
CA PHE A 294 40.93 -7.93 -24.23
C PHE A 294 42.17 -7.02 -24.35
N ALA A 295 42.86 -6.75 -23.24
CA ALA A 295 44.09 -5.97 -23.15
C ALA A 295 45.25 -6.53 -24.02
N LEU A 296 45.37 -7.86 -24.15
CA LEU A 296 46.47 -8.46 -24.92
C LEU A 296 46.27 -8.33 -26.44
N TRP A 297 45.03 -8.44 -26.93
CA TRP A 297 44.70 -8.27 -28.35
C TRP A 297 45.06 -6.85 -28.85
N ARG A 298 44.76 -5.83 -28.04
CA ARG A 298 45.03 -4.42 -28.37
C ARG A 298 46.52 -4.08 -28.46
N ARG A 299 47.42 -4.88 -27.86
CA ARG A 299 48.88 -4.65 -27.90
C ARG A 299 49.56 -5.13 -29.19
N ARG A 300 48.98 -6.09 -29.93
CA ARG A 300 49.56 -6.59 -31.20
C ARG A 300 49.24 -5.74 -32.45
N ARG A 301 48.23 -4.87 -32.41
CA ARG A 301 47.87 -3.93 -33.51
C ARG A 301 48.56 -2.56 -33.46
N ARG A 302 49.74 -2.46 -32.83
CA ARG A 302 50.58 -1.22 -32.78
C ARG A 302 52.07 -1.46 -33.07
N ARG A 303 52.38 -2.53 -33.81
CA ARG A 303 53.74 -2.86 -34.31
C ARG A 303 53.70 -3.48 -35.72
N ARG A 304 52.78 -2.96 -36.54
CA ARG A 304 52.72 -2.98 -38.00
C ARG A 304 52.12 -1.64 -38.41
#